data_AF-A0AAN9YWK7-F1
#
_entry.id   AF-A0AAN9YWK7-F1
#
_cell.length_a   1.000
_cell.length_b   1.000
_cell.length_c   1.000
_cell.angle_alpha   90.00
_cell.angle_beta   90.00
_cell.angle_gamma   90.00
#
_symmetry.space_group_name_H-M   'P 1'
#
loop_
_entity.id
_entity.type
_entity.pdbx_description
1 polymer ?
#
loop_
_entity_poly.entity_id
_entity_poly.type
_entity_poly.pdbx_seq_one_letter_code
_entity_poly.pdbx_strand_id
1 'polypeptide(L)'
;MNYNSITMAAPQSAPRYADPIYQSAHDETFAKPVVQDIEAVLPPGVSQGDFDSAIEEFKQSLARDDAVFIGSNLKEYVDPYEIPESGQERNVPSAAIWSVNIHT
;
A
#
# COMPACT_ATOMS: atom_id res chain seq x y z
N MET A 1 -16.44 34.57 -16.96
CA MET A 1 -16.75 33.19 -16.53
C MET A 1 -15.44 32.57 -16.08
N ASN A 2 -15.18 32.52 -14.77
CA ASN A 2 -13.95 31.93 -14.23
C ASN A 2 -14.27 30.55 -13.68
N TYR A 3 -13.72 29.51 -14.31
CA TYR A 3 -13.75 28.15 -13.78
C TYR A 3 -12.57 28.00 -12.84
N ASN A 4 -12.84 28.07 -11.53
CA ASN A 4 -11.87 27.65 -10.52
C ASN A 4 -11.65 26.14 -10.68
N SER A 5 -10.47 25.76 -11.16
CA SER A 5 -10.01 24.38 -11.17
C SER A 5 -9.72 23.97 -9.72
N ILE A 6 -10.70 23.32 -9.07
CA ILE A 6 -10.46 22.68 -7.79
C ILE A 6 -9.55 21.49 -8.07
N THR A 7 -8.26 21.66 -7.79
CA THR A 7 -7.34 20.53 -7.68
C THR A 7 -7.83 19.71 -6.49
N MET A 8 -8.47 18.57 -6.75
CA MET A 8 -8.83 17.64 -5.70
C MET A 8 -7.53 17.06 -5.15
N ALA A 9 -7.08 17.58 -4.01
CA ALA A 9 -6.04 16.94 -3.22
C ALA A 9 -6.53 15.54 -2.85
N ALA A 10 -5.69 14.53 -3.05
CA ALA A 10 -5.95 13.18 -2.58
C ALA A 10 -6.32 13.22 -1.08
N PRO A 11 -7.26 12.36 -0.62
CA PRO A 11 -7.67 12.37 0.78
C PRO A 11 -6.44 12.24 1.68
N GLN A 12 -6.24 13.24 2.54
CA GLN A 12 -5.13 13.26 3.47
C GLN A 12 -5.38 12.17 4.51
N SER A 13 -4.70 11.04 4.39
CA SER A 13 -4.72 9.96 5.37
C SER A 13 -4.26 10.49 6.73
N ALA A 14 -4.81 9.93 7.82
CA ALA A 14 -4.30 10.22 9.16
C ALA A 14 -2.78 10.00 9.23
N PRO A 15 -2.04 10.80 10.04
CA PRO A 15 -0.61 10.61 10.19
C PRO A 15 -0.31 9.21 10.73
N ARG A 16 0.67 8.54 10.11
CA ARG A 16 1.11 7.19 10.49
C ARG A 16 1.89 7.22 11.78
N TYR A 17 2.67 8.27 11.97
CA TYR A 17 3.51 8.46 13.14
C TYR A 17 2.98 9.64 13.96
N ALA A 18 2.92 9.45 15.28
CA ALA A 18 2.61 10.54 16.20
C ALA A 18 3.74 11.58 16.27
N ASP A 19 4.98 11.15 16.00
CA ASP A 19 6.14 12.04 15.93
C ASP A 19 6.19 12.72 14.55
N PRO A 20 6.15 14.07 14.51
CA PRO A 20 6.17 14.81 13.25
C PRO A 20 7.48 14.65 12.47
N ILE A 21 8.61 14.38 13.13
CA ILE A 21 9.89 14.17 12.45
C ILE A 21 9.86 12.87 11.66
N TYR A 22 9.36 11.78 12.27
CA TYR A 22 9.21 10.51 11.57
C TYR A 22 8.16 10.57 10.46
N GLN A 23 7.05 11.28 10.69
CA GLN A 23 6.06 11.50 9.64
C GLN A 23 6.68 12.24 8.44
N SER A 24 7.43 13.31 8.68
CA SER A 24 8.09 14.08 7.61
C SER A 24 9.13 13.24 6.86
N ALA A 25 9.95 12.46 7.56
CA ALA A 25 10.96 11.61 6.94
C ALA A 25 10.31 10.50 6.07
N HIS A 26 9.19 9.94 6.53
CA HIS A 26 8.40 8.97 5.78
C HIS A 26 7.83 9.59 4.51
N ASP A 27 7.19 10.76 4.64
CA ASP A 27 6.59 11.46 3.50
C ASP A 27 7.66 11.82 2.45
N GLU A 28 8.85 12.28 2.88
CA GLU A 28 9.96 12.59 1.98
C GLU A 28 10.48 11.34 1.25
N THR A 29 10.61 10.22 1.96
CA THR A 29 11.08 8.94 1.40
C THR A 29 10.19 8.46 0.25
N PHE A 30 8.87 8.64 0.37
CA PHE A 30 7.90 8.21 -0.62
C PHE A 30 7.37 9.32 -1.54
N ALA A 31 7.90 10.55 -1.44
CA ALA A 31 7.49 11.69 -2.28
C ALA A 31 7.93 11.54 -3.74
N LYS A 32 9.05 10.85 -3.99
CA LYS A 32 9.64 10.65 -5.32
C LYS A 32 10.13 9.21 -5.47
N PRO A 33 9.23 8.21 -5.44
CA PRO A 33 9.64 6.82 -5.55
C PRO A 33 10.25 6.58 -6.94
N VAL A 34 11.31 5.77 -6.98
CA VAL A 34 11.97 5.37 -8.24
C VAL A 34 10.99 4.58 -9.12
N VAL A 35 10.08 3.85 -8.50
CA VAL A 35 9.03 3.07 -9.16
C VAL A 35 7.68 3.68 -8.86
N GLN A 36 6.98 4.09 -9.92
CA GLN A 36 5.69 4.78 -9.81
C GLN A 36 4.52 3.79 -9.87
N ASP A 37 4.66 2.73 -10.66
CA ASP A 37 3.62 1.73 -10.86
C ASP A 37 3.96 0.45 -10.08
N ILE A 38 3.07 0.06 -9.17
CA ILE A 38 3.16 -1.21 -8.45
C ILE A 38 2.27 -2.21 -9.18
N GLU A 39 2.90 -3.22 -9.77
CA GLU A 39 2.19 -4.30 -10.45
C GLU A 39 1.35 -5.11 -9.44
N ALA A 40 0.13 -5.47 -9.84
CA ALA A 40 -0.68 -6.38 -9.07
C ALA A 40 -0.19 -7.81 -9.32
N VAL A 41 0.47 -8.39 -8.32
CA VAL A 41 1.00 -9.76 -8.36
C VAL A 41 0.16 -10.69 -7.50
N LEU A 42 0.13 -11.97 -7.87
CA LEU A 42 -0.51 -13.02 -7.08
C LEU A 42 0.54 -13.85 -6.34
N PRO A 43 0.21 -14.39 -5.16
CA PRO A 43 1.04 -15.42 -4.55
C PRO A 43 1.21 -16.63 -5.49
N PRO A 44 2.34 -17.34 -5.43
CA PRO A 44 2.58 -18.50 -6.29
C PRO A 44 1.49 -19.56 -6.16
N GLY A 45 0.91 -19.96 -7.31
CA GLY A 45 -0.11 -21.01 -7.37
C GLY A 45 -1.51 -20.58 -6.91
N VAL A 46 -1.74 -19.29 -6.65
CA VAL A 46 -3.05 -18.76 -6.25
C VAL A 46 -3.76 -18.16 -7.46
N SER A 47 -5.05 -18.48 -7.63
CA SER A 47 -5.88 -17.85 -8.66
C SER A 47 -6.38 -16.49 -8.20
N GLN A 48 -6.73 -15.61 -9.14
CA GLN A 48 -7.31 -14.32 -8.79
C GLN A 48 -8.60 -14.48 -7.94
N GLY A 49 -9.44 -15.47 -8.25
CA GLY A 49 -10.68 -15.70 -7.49
C GLY A 49 -10.44 -16.14 -6.06
N ASP A 50 -9.42 -16.98 -5.83
CA ASP A 50 -9.04 -17.39 -4.46
C ASP A 50 -8.43 -16.22 -3.69
N PHE A 51 -7.61 -15.40 -4.36
CA PHE A 51 -7.04 -14.20 -3.78
C PHE A 51 -8.11 -13.18 -3.38
N ASP A 52 -9.04 -12.86 -4.29
CA ASP A 52 -10.13 -11.93 -4.03
C ASP A 52 -11.01 -12.43 -2.87
N SER A 53 -11.31 -13.73 -2.82
CA SER A 53 -12.07 -14.34 -1.73
C SER A 53 -11.35 -14.18 -0.38
N ALA A 54 -10.03 -14.41 -0.34
CA ALA A 54 -9.23 -14.24 0.87
C ALA A 54 -9.18 -12.78 1.33
N ILE A 55 -9.08 -11.82 0.40
CA ILE A 55 -9.11 -10.39 0.72
C ILE A 55 -10.44 -10.00 1.39
N GLU A 56 -11.56 -10.49 0.89
CA GLU A 56 -12.87 -10.23 1.51
C GLU A 56 -12.98 -10.88 2.89
N GLU A 57 -12.45 -12.08 3.09
CA GLU A 57 -12.39 -12.74 4.40
C GLU A 57 -11.58 -11.92 5.42
N PHE A 58 -10.44 -11.35 5.00
CA PHE A 58 -9.63 -10.49 5.87
C PHE A 58 -10.37 -9.20 6.25
N LYS A 59 -11.01 -8.52 5.28
CA LYS A 59 -11.81 -7.31 5.58
C LYS A 59 -12.92 -7.60 6.57
N GLN A 60 -13.64 -8.71 6.37
CA GLN A 60 -14.72 -9.15 7.26
C GLN A 60 -14.19 -9.47 8.66
N SER A 61 -13.09 -10.20 8.75
CA SER A 61 -12.49 -10.62 10.02
C SER A 61 -11.95 -9.44 10.84
N LEU A 62 -11.41 -8.42 10.16
CA LEU A 62 -10.91 -7.20 10.78
C LEU A 62 -12.01 -6.16 11.04
N ALA A 63 -13.21 -6.38 10.48
CA ALA A 63 -14.31 -5.42 10.45
C ALA A 63 -13.89 -4.02 9.95
N ARG A 64 -12.92 -3.98 9.02
CA ARG A 64 -12.24 -2.77 8.54
C ARG A 64 -11.74 -2.94 7.11
N ASP A 65 -12.25 -2.10 6.22
CA ASP A 65 -11.81 -2.08 4.81
C ASP A 65 -10.48 -1.33 4.62
N ASP A 66 -10.19 -0.36 5.49
CA ASP A 66 -8.95 0.45 5.48
C ASP A 66 -7.72 -0.30 6.01
N ALA A 67 -7.93 -1.53 6.48
CA ALA A 67 -6.90 -2.41 7.00
C ALA A 67 -6.27 -3.32 5.93
N VAL A 68 -6.80 -3.33 4.71
CA VAL A 68 -6.34 -4.21 3.63
C VAL A 68 -5.84 -3.37 2.44
N PHE A 69 -4.56 -3.53 2.11
CA PHE A 69 -3.88 -2.79 1.05
C PHE A 69 -3.58 -3.72 -0.12
N ILE A 70 -3.95 -3.32 -1.33
CA ILE A 70 -3.70 -4.06 -2.59
C ILE A 70 -3.33 -3.06 -3.71
N GLY A 71 -2.65 -3.56 -4.74
CA GLY A 71 -2.30 -2.78 -5.94
C GLY A 71 -1.51 -1.50 -5.61
N SER A 72 -1.95 -0.35 -6.14
CA SER A 72 -1.26 0.95 -5.92
C SER A 72 -1.18 1.38 -4.46
N ASN A 73 -2.04 0.85 -3.59
CA ASN A 73 -1.97 1.11 -2.15
C ASN A 73 -0.77 0.42 -1.47
N LEU A 74 -0.05 -0.44 -2.19
CA LEU A 74 1.18 -1.11 -1.73
C LEU A 74 2.45 -0.28 -1.97
N LYS A 75 2.36 0.91 -2.56
CA LYS A 75 3.53 1.74 -2.91
C LYS A 75 4.54 1.95 -1.77
N GLU A 76 4.07 1.92 -0.53
CA GLU A 76 4.90 2.15 0.66
C GLU A 76 5.37 0.86 1.33
N TYR A 77 4.91 -0.28 0.84
CA TYR A 77 5.33 -1.61 1.24
C TYR A 77 6.38 -2.19 0.28
N VAL A 78 6.75 -1.43 -0.75
CA VAL A 78 7.82 -1.77 -1.67
C VAL A 78 9.00 -0.85 -1.41
N ASP A 79 10.20 -1.42 -1.23
CA ASP A 79 11.39 -0.67 -0.85
C ASP A 79 11.76 0.34 -1.96
N PRO A 80 11.67 1.66 -1.71
CA PRO A 80 11.92 2.69 -2.73
C PRO A 80 13.38 2.70 -3.21
N TYR A 81 14.28 2.04 -2.49
CA TYR A 81 15.71 1.93 -2.81
C TYR A 81 16.13 0.52 -3.20
N GLU A 82 15.18 -0.38 -3.49
CA GLU A 82 15.50 -1.73 -3.93
C GLU A 82 16.33 -1.69 -5.22
N ILE A 83 17.57 -2.18 -5.13
CA ILE A 83 18.46 -2.36 -6.27
C ILE A 83 18.39 -3.85 -6.60
N PRO A 84 17.81 -4.25 -7.75
CA PRO A 84 17.79 -5.65 -8.14
C PRO A 84 19.22 -6.14 -8.36
N GLU A 85 19.67 -7.11 -7.57
CA GLU A 85 20.88 -7.87 -7.85
C GLU A 85 20.66 -8.67 -9.15
N SER A 86 21.70 -8.79 -9.98
CA SER A 86 21.58 -9.28 -11.36
C SER A 86 20.74 -10.57 -11.47
N GLY A 87 19.55 -10.46 -12.07
CA GLY A 87 18.67 -11.58 -12.37
C GLY A 87 17.56 -11.86 -11.35
N GLN A 88 17.43 -11.09 -10.28
CA GLN A 88 16.28 -11.19 -9.37
C GLN A 88 15.19 -10.18 -9.73
N GLU A 89 13.95 -10.68 -9.81
CA GLU A 89 12.77 -9.83 -9.85
C GLU A 89 12.58 -9.15 -8.49
N ARG A 90 11.95 -7.98 -8.53
CA ARG A 90 11.70 -7.14 -7.37
C ARG A 90 10.77 -7.84 -6.38
N ASN A 91 10.96 -7.61 -5.08
CA ASN A 91 10.07 -8.10 -4.04
C ASN A 91 8.80 -7.23 -3.96
N VAL A 92 7.78 -7.60 -4.73
CA VAL A 92 6.47 -6.95 -4.69
C VAL A 92 5.48 -7.80 -3.88
N PRO A 93 4.87 -7.26 -2.82
CA PRO A 93 3.80 -7.95 -2.11
C PRO A 93 2.52 -8.00 -2.95
N SER A 94 1.71 -9.04 -2.79
CA SER A 94 0.36 -9.11 -3.39
C SER A 94 -0.68 -8.31 -2.60
N ALA A 95 -0.55 -8.29 -1.27
CA ALA A 95 -1.36 -7.53 -0.34
C ALA A 95 -0.59 -7.24 0.96
N ALA A 96 -1.04 -6.24 1.71
CA ALA A 96 -0.62 -5.99 3.08
C ALA A 96 -1.85 -5.86 3.99
N ILE A 97 -1.78 -6.40 5.20
CA ILE A 97 -2.89 -6.45 6.15
C ILE A 97 -2.45 -5.79 7.45
N TRP A 98 -3.19 -4.78 7.90
CA TRP A 98 -2.95 -4.09 9.16
C TRP A 98 -3.97 -4.50 10.22
N SER A 99 -3.53 -5.28 11.20
CA SER A 99 -4.35 -5.62 12.37
C SER A 99 -3.91 -4.81 13.59
N VAL A 100 -4.89 -4.25 14.31
CA VAL A 100 -4.67 -3.49 15.55
C VAL A 100 -4.90 -4.32 16.82
N ASN A 101 -5.30 -5.59 16.71
CA ASN A 101 -5.45 -6.51 17.83
C ASN A 101 -5.29 -7.97 17.40
N ILE A 102 -4.40 -8.72 18.04
CA ILE A 102 -4.49 -10.19 18.08
C ILE A 102 -5.52 -10.54 19.17
N HIS A 103 -6.75 -10.91 18.80
CA HIS A 103 -7.59 -11.62 19.77
C HIS A 103 -6.95 -13.01 19.94
N THR A 104 -6.31 -13.21 21.10
CA THR A 104 -5.74 -14.49 21.52
C THR A 104 -6.75 -15.21 22.39
#